data_AF-A0A956WDW5-F1
#
_entry.id   AF-A0A956WDW5-F1
#
_cell.length_a   1.000
_cell.length_b   1.000
_cell.length_c   1.000
_cell.angle_alpha   90.00
_cell.angle_beta   90.00
_cell.angle_gamma   90.00
#
_symmetry.space_group_name_H-M   'P 1'
#
loop_
_entity.id
_entity.type
_entity.pdbx_description
1 polymer ?
#
loop_
_entity_poly.entity_id
_entity_poly.type
_entity_poly.pdbx_seq_one_letter_code
_entity_poly.pdbx_strand_id
1 'polypeptide(L)'
;MTICPNCAWRNPAGSRFCENCGADLEALNRSEPKPASGWPEQRPQPAPLPANTWDEDPRAPDWQMAPLPSEEPPVQKRRIWIWLLVVALLGCLAICVLSFGWLEYTDSGRDFQTRVAEEELNRSGD
;
A
#
# COMPACT_ATOMS: atom_id res chain seq x y z
N MET A 1 -0.58 21.85 -11.86
CA MET A 1 -0.61 21.69 -10.39
C MET A 1 -1.85 22.42 -9.90
N THR A 2 -2.77 21.73 -9.22
CA THR A 2 -4.01 22.32 -8.69
C THR A 2 -4.19 21.96 -7.21
N ILE A 3 -4.68 22.89 -6.41
CA ILE A 3 -4.93 22.68 -4.97
C ILE A 3 -6.41 22.39 -4.79
N CYS A 4 -6.74 21.30 -4.09
CA CYS A 4 -8.12 20.97 -3.79
C CYS A 4 -8.72 22.01 -2.82
N PRO A 5 -9.84 22.67 -3.14
CA PRO A 5 -10.45 23.65 -2.23
C PRO A 5 -11.14 22.99 -1.03
N ASN A 6 -11.44 21.68 -1.09
CA ASN A 6 -12.10 20.97 0.01
C ASN A 6 -11.13 20.57 1.13
N CYS A 7 -9.92 20.10 0.78
CA CYS A 7 -8.95 19.58 1.77
C CYS A 7 -7.54 20.17 1.65
N ALA A 8 -7.34 21.18 0.80
CA ALA A 8 -6.05 21.83 0.52
C ALA A 8 -4.93 20.91 -0.02
N TRP A 9 -5.25 19.68 -0.44
CA TRP A 9 -4.26 18.77 -1.00
C TRP A 9 -3.75 19.23 -2.37
N ARG A 10 -2.46 18.98 -2.62
CA ARG A 10 -1.77 19.36 -3.84
C ARG A 10 -1.87 18.22 -4.88
N ASN A 11 -2.65 18.44 -5.94
CA ASN A 11 -2.89 17.47 -7.00
C ASN A 11 -2.12 17.83 -8.30
N PRO A 12 -1.71 16.84 -9.11
CA PRO A 12 -1.10 17.07 -10.41
C PRO A 12 -2.03 17.83 -11.38
N ALA A 13 -1.46 18.38 -12.47
CA ALA A 13 -2.28 19.05 -13.48
C ALA A 13 -3.19 18.04 -14.19
N GLY A 14 -4.47 18.37 -14.37
CA GLY A 14 -5.42 17.51 -15.09
C GLY A 14 -6.12 16.44 -14.24
N SER A 15 -5.87 16.36 -12.92
CA SER A 15 -6.61 15.47 -12.02
C SER A 15 -8.09 15.87 -11.97
N ARG A 16 -8.98 14.93 -12.31
CA ARG A 16 -10.44 15.12 -12.24
C ARG A 16 -10.98 15.04 -10.82
N PHE A 17 -10.38 14.20 -9.98
CA PHE A 17 -10.73 14.05 -8.56
C PHE A 17 -9.51 14.30 -7.67
N CYS A 18 -9.74 14.72 -6.43
CA CYS A 18 -8.67 14.88 -5.45
C CYS A 18 -8.16 13.52 -4.94
N GLU A 19 -6.84 13.32 -4.96
CA GLU A 19 -6.19 12.08 -4.53
C GLU A 19 -6.27 11.82 -3.01
N ASN A 20 -6.62 12.85 -2.22
CA ASN A 20 -6.72 12.75 -0.76
C ASN A 20 -8.16 12.60 -0.26
N CYS A 21 -9.12 13.34 -0.84
CA CYS A 21 -10.51 13.36 -0.35
C CYS A 21 -11.57 12.96 -1.38
N GLY A 22 -11.20 12.70 -2.64
CA GLY A 22 -12.13 12.28 -3.70
C GLY A 22 -13.01 13.39 -4.29
N ALA A 23 -12.87 14.65 -3.87
CA ALA A 23 -13.66 15.76 -4.40
C ALA A 23 -13.43 15.95 -5.91
N ASP A 24 -14.51 16.16 -6.68
CA ASP A 24 -14.46 16.47 -8.11
C ASP A 24 -13.90 17.88 -8.31
N LEU A 25 -12.72 17.99 -8.92
CA LEU A 25 -12.01 19.25 -9.17
C LEU A 25 -12.51 19.94 -10.45
N GLU A 26 -13.18 19.21 -11.34
CA GLU A 26 -13.74 19.72 -12.59
C GLU A 26 -15.10 20.39 -12.33
N ALA A 27 -15.93 19.78 -11.47
CA ALA A 27 -17.20 20.35 -11.04
C ALA A 27 -17.03 21.67 -10.27
N LEU A 28 -15.95 21.82 -9.49
CA LEU A 28 -15.65 23.04 -8.74
C LEU A 28 -15.16 24.19 -9.62
N ASN A 29 -14.56 23.88 -10.77
CA ASN A 29 -14.17 24.89 -11.76
C ASN A 29 -15.33 25.29 -12.68
N ARG A 30 -16.39 24.47 -12.70
CA ARG A 30 -17.67 24.78 -13.32
C ARG A 30 -18.55 25.46 -12.28
N SER A 31 -18.21 26.69 -11.88
CA SER A 31 -19.19 27.60 -11.30
C SER A 31 -20.22 27.90 -12.39
N GLU A 32 -21.19 27.01 -12.54
CA GLU A 32 -22.29 27.21 -13.46
C GLU A 32 -23.07 28.44 -12.95
N PRO A 33 -23.20 29.51 -13.75
CA PRO A 33 -24.17 30.54 -13.44
C PRO A 33 -25.53 29.85 -13.46
N LYS A 34 -26.21 29.79 -12.31
CA LYS A 34 -27.62 29.39 -12.25
C LYS A 34 -28.35 30.13 -13.39
N PRO A 35 -28.87 29.45 -14.42
CA PRO A 35 -29.57 30.15 -15.47
C PRO A 35 -30.78 30.82 -14.83
N ALA A 36 -30.79 32.16 -14.87
CA ALA A 36 -31.97 32.97 -14.57
C ALA A 36 -32.96 32.79 -15.72
N SER A 37 -33.57 31.61 -15.82
CA SER A 37 -34.68 31.36 -16.72
C SER A 37 -35.95 31.80 -16.01
N GLY A 38 -36.51 32.92 -16.46
CA GLY A 38 -37.85 33.36 -16.09
C GLY A 38 -38.88 32.34 -16.56
N TRP A 39 -39.28 31.46 -15.66
CA TRP A 39 -40.53 30.71 -15.73
C TRP A 39 -41.43 31.21 -14.59
N PRO A 40 -42.75 31.36 -14.79
CA PRO A 40 -43.64 31.70 -13.69
C PRO A 40 -43.58 30.55 -12.68
N GLU A 41 -43.08 30.85 -11.48
CA GLU A 41 -43.07 29.94 -10.33
C GLU A 41 -44.52 29.70 -9.88
N GLN A 42 -45.22 28.80 -10.58
CA GLN A 42 -46.30 28.03 -10.01
C GLN A 42 -45.87 26.58 -10.06
N ARG A 43 -44.98 26.21 -9.14
CA ARG A 43 -44.94 24.83 -8.67
C ARG A 43 -46.31 24.57 -8.01
N PRO A 44 -47.11 23.61 -8.49
CA PRO A 44 -48.19 23.08 -7.66
C PRO A 44 -47.54 22.64 -6.35
N GLN A 45 -47.94 23.25 -5.24
CA GLN A 45 -47.48 22.76 -3.94
C GLN A 45 -47.90 21.29 -3.84
N PRO A 46 -46.97 20.34 -3.63
CA PRO A 46 -47.39 18.98 -3.37
C PRO A 46 -48.30 19.02 -2.15
N ALA A 47 -49.49 18.44 -2.29
CA ALA A 47 -50.43 18.30 -1.19
C ALA A 47 -49.72 17.73 0.04
N PRO A 48 -50.12 18.11 1.27
CA PRO A 48 -49.50 17.58 2.47
C PRO A 48 -49.51 16.05 2.38
N LEU A 49 -48.32 15.45 2.41
CA LEU A 49 -48.17 14.01 2.46
C LEU A 49 -48.98 13.49 3.66
N PRO A 50 -49.75 12.40 3.50
CA PRO A 50 -50.45 11.82 4.64
C PRO A 50 -49.42 11.45 5.69
N ALA A 51 -49.69 11.84 6.94
CA ALA A 51 -48.88 11.45 8.08
C ALA A 51 -48.85 9.92 8.13
N ASN A 52 -47.66 9.36 7.85
CA ASN A 52 -47.25 7.97 8.00
C ASN A 52 -48.19 7.06 8.83
N THR A 53 -49.21 6.50 8.19
CA THR A 53 -49.77 5.22 8.57
C THR A 53 -49.18 4.19 7.62
N TRP A 54 -48.01 3.66 8.00
CA TRP A 54 -47.46 2.44 7.41
C TRP A 54 -48.34 1.27 7.84
N ASP A 55 -49.60 1.25 7.40
CA ASP A 55 -50.39 0.04 7.43
C ASP A 55 -49.74 -0.91 6.43
N GLU A 56 -49.01 -1.89 6.97
CA GLU A 56 -48.39 -2.99 6.24
C GLU A 56 -49.40 -3.59 5.26
N ASP A 57 -49.17 -3.40 3.95
CA ASP A 57 -49.95 -4.07 2.91
C ASP A 57 -49.73 -5.59 3.07
N PRO A 58 -50.77 -6.38 3.42
CA PRO A 58 -50.64 -7.83 3.65
C PRO A 58 -50.24 -8.61 2.39
N ARG A 59 -50.19 -7.95 1.22
CA ARG A 59 -49.84 -8.54 -0.07
C ARG A 59 -48.49 -8.05 -0.60
N ALA A 60 -47.74 -7.26 0.16
CA ALA A 60 -46.38 -6.92 -0.21
C ALA A 60 -45.54 -8.21 -0.25
N PRO A 61 -44.90 -8.55 -1.39
CA PRO A 61 -43.99 -9.69 -1.42
C PRO A 61 -42.86 -9.44 -0.43
N ASP A 62 -42.47 -10.47 0.32
CA ASP A 62 -41.37 -10.45 1.29
C ASP A 62 -40.04 -10.35 0.53
N TRP A 63 -39.73 -9.17 0.02
CA TRP A 63 -38.40 -8.87 -0.51
C TRP A 63 -37.46 -8.68 0.69
N GLN A 64 -37.16 -9.76 1.40
CA GLN A 64 -35.95 -9.82 2.22
C GLN A 64 -34.77 -9.55 1.31
N MET A 65 -34.13 -8.39 1.51
CA MET A 65 -32.87 -8.07 0.85
C MET A 65 -31.91 -9.23 1.13
N ALA A 66 -31.50 -9.96 0.09
CA ALA A 66 -30.48 -10.98 0.24
C ALA A 66 -29.23 -10.31 0.86
N PRO A 67 -28.62 -10.88 1.91
CA PRO A 67 -27.40 -10.32 2.48
C PRO A 67 -26.37 -10.15 1.36
N LEU A 68 -25.80 -8.95 1.26
CA LEU A 68 -24.69 -8.71 0.33
C LEU A 68 -23.61 -9.76 0.64
N PRO A 69 -23.03 -10.42 -0.38
CA PRO A 69 -21.91 -11.32 -0.15
C PRO A 69 -20.82 -10.51 0.56
N SER A 70 -20.40 -10.99 1.73
CA SER A 70 -19.33 -10.36 2.49
C SER A 70 -18.09 -10.32 1.61
N GLU A 71 -17.63 -9.12 1.21
CA GLU A 71 -16.35 -8.96 0.54
C GLU A 71 -15.25 -9.44 1.49
N GLU A 72 -14.75 -10.64 1.24
CA GLU A 72 -13.64 -11.21 1.99
C GLU A 72 -12.41 -10.32 1.74
N PRO A 73 -11.75 -9.79 2.78
CA PRO A 73 -10.54 -8.99 2.58
C PRO A 73 -9.52 -9.81 1.78
N PRO A 74 -8.82 -9.21 0.79
CA PRO A 74 -7.91 -9.94 -0.07
C PRO A 74 -6.88 -10.67 0.81
N VAL A 75 -6.87 -12.00 0.71
CA VAL A 75 -5.99 -12.86 1.50
C VAL A 75 -4.57 -12.40 1.24
N GLN A 76 -3.97 -11.72 2.23
CA GLN A 76 -2.66 -11.14 2.09
C GLN A 76 -1.68 -12.29 1.95
N LYS A 77 -1.33 -12.64 0.71
CA LYS A 77 -0.50 -13.78 0.34
C LYS A 77 0.80 -13.65 1.10
N ARG A 78 0.85 -14.31 2.26
CA ARG A 78 1.93 -14.23 3.22
C ARG A 78 3.20 -14.47 2.43
N ARG A 79 4.14 -13.53 2.53
CA ARG A 79 5.30 -13.38 1.64
C ARG A 79 6.29 -14.55 1.84
N ILE A 80 5.86 -15.76 1.55
CA ILE A 80 6.60 -17.03 1.68
C ILE A 80 7.87 -16.96 0.85
N TRP A 81 7.83 -16.28 -0.30
CA TRP A 81 9.00 -16.00 -1.12
C TRP A 81 10.09 -15.20 -0.38
N ILE A 82 9.73 -14.28 0.54
CA ILE A 82 10.73 -13.58 1.36
C ILE A 82 11.42 -14.56 2.31
N TRP A 83 10.67 -15.49 2.92
CA TRP A 83 11.25 -16.53 3.77
C TRP A 83 12.19 -17.46 2.99
N LEU A 84 11.82 -17.83 1.76
CA LEU A 84 12.69 -18.63 0.88
C LEU A 84 13.99 -17.87 0.52
N LEU A 85 13.90 -16.57 0.21
CA LEU A 85 15.08 -15.75 -0.07
C LEU A 85 15.99 -15.60 1.16
N VAL A 86 15.42 -15.40 2.35
CA VAL A 86 16.18 -15.30 3.61
C VAL A 86 16.89 -16.62 3.91
N VAL A 87 16.21 -17.77 3.77
CA VAL A 87 16.82 -19.09 3.99
C VAL A 87 17.93 -19.36 2.98
N ALA A 88 17.74 -19.00 1.71
CA ALA A 88 18.76 -19.14 0.67
C ALA A 88 20.00 -18.26 0.97
N LEU A 89 19.80 -17.00 1.39
CA LEU A 89 20.89 -16.09 1.75
C LEU A 89 21.67 -16.61 2.96
N LEU A 90 20.97 -17.04 4.03
CA LEU A 90 21.60 -17.60 5.22
C LEU A 90 22.34 -18.91 4.90
N GLY A 91 21.78 -19.76 4.04
CA GLY A 91 22.43 -20.97 3.55
C GLY A 91 23.70 -20.65 2.77
N CYS A 92 23.65 -19.69 1.83
CA CYS A 92 24.83 -19.23 1.11
C CYS A 92 25.89 -18.65 2.05
N LEU A 93 25.52 -17.81 3.01
CA LEU A 93 26.46 -17.26 3.99
C LEU A 93 27.08 -18.35 4.86
N ALA A 94 26.29 -19.33 5.31
CA ALA A 94 26.80 -20.47 6.06
C ALA A 94 27.74 -21.32 5.21
N ILE A 95 27.40 -21.60 3.94
CA ILE A 95 28.28 -22.31 3.01
C ILE A 95 29.55 -21.51 2.78
N CYS A 96 29.48 -20.19 2.59
CA CYS A 96 30.66 -19.34 2.48
C CYS A 96 31.50 -19.42 3.76
N VAL A 97 30.93 -19.27 4.95
CA VAL A 97 31.70 -19.35 6.21
C VAL A 97 32.24 -20.75 6.44
N LEU A 98 31.56 -21.81 6.02
CA LEU A 98 32.07 -23.17 6.12
C LEU A 98 33.17 -23.43 5.09
N SER A 99 33.02 -22.98 3.86
CA SER A 99 34.04 -23.09 2.80
C SER A 99 35.24 -22.21 3.11
N PHE A 100 35.06 -20.92 3.43
CA PHE A 100 36.11 -19.97 3.83
C PHE A 100 36.68 -20.29 5.21
N GLY A 101 35.89 -20.81 6.15
CA GLY A 101 36.39 -21.28 7.45
C GLY A 101 37.15 -22.59 7.36
N TRP A 102 36.80 -23.47 6.41
CA TRP A 102 37.67 -24.58 5.99
C TRP A 102 38.87 -24.09 5.15
N LEU A 103 38.72 -23.00 4.40
CA LEU A 103 39.79 -22.39 3.59
C LEU A 103 40.69 -21.44 4.39
N GLU A 104 40.38 -21.05 5.62
CA GLU A 104 41.34 -20.39 6.54
C GLU A 104 42.03 -21.39 7.49
N TYR A 105 41.69 -22.68 7.40
CA TYR A 105 42.65 -23.74 7.70
C TYR A 105 43.73 -23.86 6.58
N THR A 106 43.56 -23.17 5.45
CA THR A 106 44.50 -23.25 4.32
C THR A 106 45.58 -22.18 4.42
N ASP A 107 46.76 -22.69 4.80
CA ASP A 107 48.12 -22.29 4.38
C ASP A 107 48.65 -20.88 4.67
N SER A 108 47.86 -19.82 4.49
CA SER A 108 48.39 -18.45 4.49
C SER A 108 48.89 -17.96 5.86
N GLY A 109 48.24 -18.38 6.95
CA GLY A 109 48.65 -18.00 8.31
C GLY A 109 49.89 -18.75 8.83
N ARG A 110 50.14 -19.98 8.34
CA ARG A 110 51.28 -20.79 8.79
C ARG A 110 52.59 -20.35 8.15
N ASP A 111 52.58 -19.99 6.86
CA ASP A 111 53.80 -19.59 6.15
C ASP A 111 54.39 -18.29 6.72
N PHE A 112 53.55 -17.32 7.10
CA PHE A 112 54.03 -16.07 7.71
C PHE A 112 54.71 -16.31 9.06
N GLN A 113 54.12 -17.16 9.91
CA GLN A 113 54.70 -17.49 11.21
C GLN A 113 56.03 -18.23 11.08
N THR A 114 56.16 -19.13 10.09
CA THR A 114 57.43 -19.82 9.84
C THR A 114 58.51 -18.89 9.31
N ARG A 115 58.18 -17.94 8.42
CA ARG A 115 59.17 -16.96 7.92
C ARG A 115 59.68 -16.05 9.02
N VAL A 116 58.78 -15.53 9.86
CA VAL A 116 59.16 -14.71 11.01
C VAL A 116 60.04 -15.49 11.99
N ALA A 117 59.71 -16.76 12.25
CA ALA A 117 60.51 -17.62 13.11
C ALA A 117 61.92 -17.90 12.55
N GLU A 118 62.04 -18.12 11.23
CA GLU A 118 63.34 -18.27 10.56
C GLU A 118 64.19 -16.99 10.62
N GLU A 119 63.58 -15.82 10.43
CA GLU A 119 64.27 -14.53 10.47
C GLU A 119 64.83 -14.20 11.85
N GLU A 120 64.08 -14.49 12.92
CA GLU A 120 64.56 -14.32 14.30
C GLU A 120 65.73 -15.26 14.62
N LEU A 121 65.66 -16.51 14.16
CA LEU A 121 66.74 -17.50 14.35
C LEU A 121 68.02 -17.05 13.64
N ASN A 122 67.90 -16.56 12.40
CA ASN A 122 69.04 -16.08 11.62
C ASN A 122 69.66 -14.81 12.24
N ARG A 123 68.83 -13.92 12.81
CA ARG A 123 69.28 -12.71 13.51
C ARG A 123 70.02 -12.99 14.82
N SER A 124 69.72 -14.10 15.49
CA SER A 124 70.34 -14.49 16.76
C SER A 124 71.68 -15.25 16.61
N GLY A 125 72.01 -15.69 15.39
CA GLY A 125 73.19 -16.50 15.09
C GLY A 125 74.43 -15.72 14.63
N ASP A 126 74.27 -14.44 14.27
CA ASP A 126 75.35 -13.48 13.94
C ASP A 126 75.75 -12.64 15.18
#